data_AF-A0A3P6RMW9-F1
#
_entry.id   AF-A0A3P6RMW9-F1
#
_cell.length_a   1.000
_cell.length_b   1.000
_cell.length_c   1.000
_cell.angle_alpha   90.00
_cell.angle_beta   90.00
_cell.angle_gamma   90.00
#
_symmetry.space_group_name_H-M   'P 1'
#
loop_
_entity.id
_entity.type
_entity.pdbx_description
1 polymer ?
#
loop_
_entity_poly.entity_id
_entity_poly.type
_entity_poly.pdbx_seq_one_letter_code
_entity_poly.pdbx_strand_id
1 'polypeptide(L)'
;AFINEYEAELDRGVASTLSWQEIKDGYRKVRKLVITQTRVIYVVPETLMANRVIRSYDHDGTRIIRVAFRDDDNQAMRSNKTSISLIKRTLQKYMTNGLVVANRNFGYLGSSNSQMRDSGAYFMEKYSRKQYAEYVEEFHKEPPPDFRPKIDAAREQLGRFTVMESIPKLMARLGQCFTQSKKTTIPIKRSQYKKSFDIIGGSNQKG
;
A
#
# COMPACT_ATOMS: atom_id res chain seq x y z
N ALA A 1 14.50 -3.40 19.64
CA ALA A 1 13.43 -2.51 19.12
C ALA A 1 12.20 -3.33 18.74
N PHE A 2 12.19 -4.05 17.60
CA PHE A 2 11.01 -4.85 17.19
C PHE A 2 10.67 -6.01 18.13
N ILE A 3 11.67 -6.64 18.77
CA ILE A 3 11.44 -7.70 19.76
C ILE A 3 10.76 -7.12 21.00
N ASN A 4 11.29 -6.02 21.54
CA ASN A 4 10.68 -5.32 22.69
C ASN A 4 9.28 -4.80 22.37
N GLU A 5 9.03 -4.34 21.14
CA GLU A 5 7.70 -3.94 20.68
C GLU A 5 6.73 -5.13 20.68
N TYR A 6 7.18 -6.27 20.15
CA TYR A 6 6.42 -7.52 20.17
C TYR A 6 6.12 -8.01 21.58
N GLU A 7 7.11 -8.01 22.48
CA GLU A 7 6.95 -8.37 23.89
C GLU A 7 5.99 -7.42 24.60
N ALA A 8 6.13 -6.10 24.38
CA ALA A 8 5.22 -5.12 24.95
C ALA A 8 3.77 -5.26 24.44
N GLU A 9 3.58 -5.68 23.19
CA GLU A 9 2.24 -5.93 22.64
C GLU A 9 1.65 -7.27 23.07
N LEU A 10 2.49 -8.29 23.29
CA LEU A 10 2.09 -9.54 23.94
C LEU A 10 1.64 -9.30 25.38
N ASP A 11 2.42 -8.55 26.16
CA ASP A 11 2.12 -8.23 27.57
C ASP A 11 0.85 -7.38 27.72
N ARG A 12 0.56 -6.51 26.74
CA ARG A 12 -0.70 -5.75 26.68
C ARG A 12 -1.91 -6.62 26.35
N GLY A 13 -1.73 -7.91 26.06
CA GLY A 13 -2.81 -8.82 25.71
C GLY A 13 -3.61 -8.33 24.51
N VAL A 14 -2.95 -7.67 23.54
CA VAL A 14 -3.64 -7.09 22.38
C VAL A 14 -4.40 -8.20 21.68
N ALA A 15 -5.74 -8.17 21.81
CA ALA A 15 -6.61 -9.11 21.13
C ALA A 15 -6.23 -9.12 19.65
N SER A 16 -6.04 -10.31 19.07
CA SER A 16 -5.71 -10.47 17.65
C SER A 16 -6.74 -9.74 16.76
N THR A 17 -7.95 -9.57 17.28
CA THR A 17 -9.14 -8.95 16.69
C THR A 17 -9.41 -7.55 17.25
N LEU A 18 -9.86 -6.65 16.37
CA LEU A 18 -10.37 -5.33 16.76
C LEU A 18 -11.75 -5.46 17.39
N SER A 19 -12.11 -4.51 18.27
CA SER A 19 -13.47 -4.40 18.78
C SER A 19 -14.47 -4.04 17.67
N TRP A 20 -15.74 -4.39 17.87
CA TRP A 20 -16.82 -4.03 16.94
C TRP A 20 -16.92 -2.52 16.69
N GLN A 21 -16.64 -1.71 17.72
CA GLN A 21 -16.68 -0.26 17.63
C GLN A 21 -15.55 0.27 16.74
N GLU A 22 -14.32 -0.22 16.90
CA GLU A 22 -13.19 0.16 16.03
C GLU A 22 -13.44 -0.23 14.57
N ILE A 23 -13.99 -1.43 14.34
CA ILE A 23 -14.35 -1.89 12.99
C ILE A 23 -15.40 -0.97 12.36
N LYS A 24 -16.40 -0.55 13.16
CA LYS A 24 -17.47 0.38 12.75
C LYS A 24 -16.93 1.79 12.46
N ASP A 25 -15.97 2.25 13.26
CA ASP A 25 -15.28 3.53 13.05
C ASP A 25 -14.32 3.53 11.85
N GLY A 26 -14.11 2.35 11.25
CA GLY A 26 -13.37 2.19 10.00
C GLY A 26 -11.89 1.83 10.19
N TYR A 27 -11.50 1.42 11.39
CA TYR A 27 -10.17 0.89 11.66
C TYR A 27 -10.04 -0.54 11.12
N ARG A 28 -8.84 -0.87 10.66
CA ARG A 28 -8.47 -2.21 10.21
C ARG A 28 -7.06 -2.53 10.71
N LYS A 29 -6.83 -3.79 11.06
CA LYS A 29 -5.49 -4.31 11.29
C LYS A 29 -4.87 -4.71 9.97
N VAL A 30 -3.68 -4.19 9.70
CA VAL A 30 -2.95 -4.45 8.47
C VAL A 30 -1.60 -5.04 8.84
N ARG A 31 -1.27 -6.20 8.25
CA ARG A 31 0.04 -6.83 8.45
C ARG A 31 1.14 -5.93 7.91
N LYS A 32 2.25 -5.83 8.64
CA LYS A 32 3.38 -5.00 8.25
C LYS A 32 4.67 -5.83 8.21
N LEU A 33 5.51 -5.51 7.23
CA LEU A 33 6.86 -6.02 7.09
C LEU A 33 7.85 -4.86 7.07
N VAL A 34 9.00 -5.05 7.68
CA VAL A 34 10.14 -4.16 7.56
C VAL A 34 11.22 -4.88 6.76
N ILE A 35 11.55 -4.33 5.59
CA ILE A 35 12.56 -4.88 4.71
C ILE A 35 13.83 -4.05 4.86
N THR A 36 14.92 -4.72 5.19
CA THR A 36 16.27 -4.18 5.21
C THR A 36 17.12 -4.79 4.09
N GLN A 37 18.38 -4.38 3.99
CA GLN A 37 19.32 -4.88 2.99
C GLN A 37 19.65 -6.36 3.24
N THR A 38 19.63 -6.77 4.51
CA THR A 38 20.01 -8.13 4.93
C THR A 38 18.82 -8.99 5.38
N ARG A 39 17.71 -8.40 5.82
CA ARG A 39 16.62 -9.13 6.48
C ARG A 39 15.23 -8.69 6.01
N VAL A 40 14.28 -9.61 6.14
CA VAL A 40 12.84 -9.35 6.10
C VAL A 40 12.32 -9.60 7.50
N ILE A 41 11.83 -8.55 8.15
CA ILE A 41 11.39 -8.58 9.55
C ILE A 41 9.86 -8.52 9.56
N TYR A 42 9.25 -9.53 10.15
CA TYR A 42 7.82 -9.57 10.40
C TYR A 42 7.56 -8.78 11.69
N VAL A 43 6.72 -7.76 11.59
CA VAL A 43 6.32 -6.96 12.75
C VAL A 43 4.84 -7.17 13.01
N VAL A 44 4.41 -6.80 14.21
CA VAL A 44 3.02 -6.97 14.61
C VAL A 44 2.10 -6.14 13.70
N PRO A 45 0.90 -6.65 13.37
CA PRO A 45 -0.05 -5.91 12.55
C PRO A 45 -0.41 -4.56 13.18
N GLU A 46 -0.35 -3.50 12.37
CA GLU A 46 -0.71 -2.16 12.82
C GLU A 46 -2.21 -1.94 12.70
N THR A 47 -2.81 -1.33 13.72
CA THR A 47 -4.18 -0.79 13.64
C THR A 47 -4.13 0.58 12.97
N LEU A 48 -4.81 0.71 11.83
CA LEU A 48 -4.86 1.98 11.10
C LEU A 48 -6.26 2.24 10.54
N MET A 49 -6.59 3.51 10.37
CA MET A 49 -7.82 3.90 9.70
C MET A 49 -7.73 3.47 8.23
N ALA A 50 -8.65 2.62 7.79
CA ALA A 50 -8.60 2.09 6.44
C ALA A 50 -8.70 3.23 5.42
N ASN A 51 -7.93 3.14 4.34
CA ASN A 51 -8.10 4.00 3.17
C ASN A 51 -9.11 3.37 2.19
N ARG A 52 -9.38 4.05 1.06
CA ARG A 52 -10.32 3.56 0.05
C ARG A 52 -9.94 2.16 -0.45
N VAL A 53 -8.65 1.91 -0.64
CA VAL A 53 -8.12 0.67 -1.21
C VAL A 53 -8.27 -0.50 -0.24
N ILE A 54 -7.87 -0.32 1.02
CA ILE A 54 -8.00 -1.35 2.06
C ILE A 54 -9.47 -1.74 2.24
N ARG A 55 -10.39 -0.76 2.26
CA ARG A 55 -11.83 -1.04 2.37
C ARG A 55 -12.38 -1.89 1.23
N SER A 56 -11.86 -1.71 0.01
CA SER A 56 -12.35 -2.38 -1.19
C SER A 56 -11.70 -3.73 -1.46
N TYR A 57 -10.45 -3.94 -1.05
CA TYR A 57 -9.67 -5.11 -1.49
C TYR A 57 -9.16 -5.99 -0.35
N ASP A 58 -9.21 -5.54 0.89
CA ASP A 58 -8.65 -6.23 2.05
C ASP A 58 -9.71 -6.56 3.11
N HIS A 59 -10.79 -7.23 2.69
CA HIS A 59 -11.91 -7.55 3.57
C HIS A 59 -11.53 -8.46 4.74
N ASP A 60 -10.59 -9.38 4.52
CA ASP A 60 -10.12 -10.37 5.50
C ASP A 60 -8.82 -9.92 6.21
N GLY A 61 -8.28 -8.74 5.88
CA GLY A 61 -7.02 -8.22 6.42
C GLY A 61 -5.77 -9.00 5.98
N THR A 62 -5.89 -9.89 4.99
CA THR A 62 -4.84 -10.82 4.57
C THR A 62 -4.33 -10.58 3.16
N ARG A 63 -5.00 -9.74 2.38
CA ARG A 63 -4.72 -9.53 0.95
C ARG A 63 -3.80 -8.35 0.72
N ILE A 64 -3.72 -7.43 1.68
CA ILE A 64 -2.81 -6.28 1.62
C ILE A 64 -1.83 -6.35 2.79
N ILE A 65 -0.56 -6.10 2.48
CA ILE A 65 0.54 -6.01 3.44
C ILE A 65 1.19 -4.63 3.28
N ARG A 66 1.45 -3.98 4.40
CA ARG A 66 2.26 -2.76 4.44
C ARG A 66 3.74 -3.16 4.49
N VAL A 67 4.56 -2.56 3.65
CA VAL A 67 6.00 -2.76 3.63
C VAL A 67 6.67 -1.43 3.95
N ALA A 68 7.62 -1.44 4.87
CA ALA A 68 8.50 -0.31 5.13
C ALA A 68 9.95 -0.70 4.80
N PHE A 69 10.61 0.11 3.99
CA PHE A 69 11.99 -0.09 3.59
C PHE A 69 12.92 0.70 4.53
N ARG A 70 13.75 0.00 5.30
CA ARG A 70 14.63 0.58 6.33
C ARG A 70 16.07 0.11 6.16
N ASP A 71 16.99 0.80 6.81
CA ASP A 71 18.35 0.32 7.02
C ASP A 71 18.38 -0.67 8.21
N ASP A 72 19.48 -1.40 8.39
CA ASP A 72 19.58 -2.47 9.39
C ASP A 72 19.52 -2.00 10.85
N ASP A 73 19.75 -0.71 11.07
CA ASP A 73 19.56 -0.03 12.36
C ASP A 73 18.14 0.55 12.52
N ASN A 74 17.20 0.16 11.65
CA ASN A 74 15.82 0.63 11.60
C ASN A 74 15.66 2.12 11.24
N GLN A 75 16.71 2.78 10.74
CA GLN A 75 16.60 4.14 10.24
C GLN A 75 16.14 4.17 8.77
N ALA A 76 15.81 5.36 8.27
CA ALA A 76 15.53 5.54 6.85
C ALA A 76 16.79 5.23 6.02
N MET A 77 16.62 4.51 4.91
CA MET A 77 17.69 4.33 3.93
C MET A 77 18.06 5.68 3.33
N ARG A 78 19.31 6.09 3.49
CA ARG A 78 19.84 7.34 2.95
C ARG A 78 21.12 7.07 2.21
N SER A 79 21.31 7.71 1.05
CA SER A 79 22.47 7.51 0.18
C SER A 79 23.82 7.83 0.84
N ASN A 80 23.83 8.69 1.87
CA ASN A 80 25.03 9.05 2.62
C ASN A 80 25.48 7.97 3.61
N LYS A 81 24.57 7.06 4.01
CA LYS A 81 24.85 5.98 4.96
C LYS A 81 24.82 4.62 4.26
N THR A 82 23.73 4.37 3.54
CA THR A 82 23.52 3.18 2.75
C THR A 82 23.96 3.48 1.31
N SER A 83 24.87 2.69 0.74
CA SER A 83 25.28 2.87 -0.65
C SER A 83 24.08 2.88 -1.61
N ILE A 84 24.09 3.78 -2.59
CA ILE A 84 23.03 3.90 -3.62
C ILE A 84 22.81 2.56 -4.34
N SER A 85 23.87 1.79 -4.57
CA SER A 85 23.76 0.47 -5.19
C SER A 85 22.99 -0.52 -4.33
N LEU A 86 23.20 -0.51 -3.01
CA LEU A 86 22.47 -1.36 -2.06
C LEU A 86 21.00 -0.95 -1.95
N ILE A 87 20.73 0.36 -1.89
CA ILE A 87 19.36 0.89 -1.90
C ILE A 87 18.64 0.42 -3.16
N LYS A 88 19.22 0.68 -4.35
CA LYS A 88 18.63 0.29 -5.63
C LYS A 88 18.42 -1.21 -5.72
N ARG A 89 19.41 -2.03 -5.35
CA ARG A 89 19.31 -3.49 -5.37
C ARG A 89 18.17 -4.00 -4.49
N THR A 90 18.05 -3.46 -3.28
CA THR A 90 17.01 -3.85 -2.31
C THR A 90 15.63 -3.47 -2.83
N LEU A 91 15.43 -2.20 -3.20
CA LEU A 91 14.15 -1.72 -3.74
C LEU A 91 13.77 -2.45 -5.02
N GLN A 92 14.68 -2.59 -5.99
CA GLN A 92 14.40 -3.24 -7.26
C GLN A 92 13.97 -4.70 -7.07
N LYS A 93 14.63 -5.45 -6.19
CA LYS A 93 14.27 -6.84 -5.88
C LYS A 93 12.79 -6.96 -5.48
N TYR A 94 12.35 -6.18 -4.49
CA TYR A 94 11.00 -6.32 -3.95
C TYR A 94 9.94 -5.57 -4.77
N MET A 95 10.27 -4.44 -5.38
CA MET A 95 9.33 -3.66 -6.19
C MET A 95 9.03 -4.33 -7.53
N THR A 96 10.02 -5.01 -8.13
CA THR A 96 9.85 -5.75 -9.39
C THR A 96 9.32 -7.15 -9.15
N ASN A 97 9.97 -7.93 -8.28
CA ASN A 97 9.60 -9.35 -8.12
C ASN A 97 8.46 -9.55 -7.14
N GLY A 98 8.20 -8.59 -6.25
CA GLY A 98 7.25 -8.73 -5.17
C GLY A 98 7.83 -9.43 -3.94
N LEU A 99 6.95 -9.97 -3.10
CA LEU A 99 7.27 -10.69 -1.88
C LEU A 99 6.39 -11.94 -1.75
N VAL A 100 6.94 -13.01 -1.18
CA VAL A 100 6.21 -14.24 -0.89
C VAL A 100 6.07 -14.36 0.61
N VAL A 101 4.83 -14.43 1.09
CA VAL A 101 4.51 -14.57 2.52
C VAL A 101 3.43 -15.63 2.65
N ALA A 102 3.67 -16.63 3.51
CA ALA A 102 2.72 -17.73 3.76
C ALA A 102 2.15 -18.35 2.46
N ASN A 103 3.04 -18.64 1.50
CA ASN A 103 2.70 -19.21 0.19
C ASN A 103 1.73 -18.36 -0.67
N ARG A 104 1.78 -17.03 -0.49
CA ARG A 104 1.03 -16.07 -1.31
C ARG A 104 2.00 -15.05 -1.89
N ASN A 105 1.79 -14.71 -3.16
CA ASN A 105 2.63 -13.77 -3.88
C ASN A 105 2.00 -12.37 -3.83
N PHE A 106 2.75 -11.40 -3.32
CA PHE A 106 2.30 -10.01 -3.23
C PHE A 106 3.18 -9.10 -4.10
N GLY A 107 2.57 -8.17 -4.79
CA GLY A 107 3.25 -7.18 -5.62
C GLY A 107 2.95 -5.75 -5.16
N TYR A 108 3.79 -4.81 -5.59
CA TYR A 108 3.59 -3.40 -5.30
C TYR A 108 2.22 -2.92 -5.84
N LEU A 109 1.39 -2.38 -4.95
CA LEU A 109 0.08 -1.83 -5.27
C LEU A 109 0.13 -0.31 -5.40
N GLY A 110 0.65 0.37 -4.39
CA GLY A 110 0.71 1.82 -4.31
C GLY A 110 1.24 2.31 -2.97
N SER A 111 1.55 3.61 -2.87
CA SER A 111 1.97 4.25 -1.62
C SER A 111 1.18 5.53 -1.42
N SER A 112 0.77 5.84 -0.19
CA SER A 112 0.30 7.19 0.14
C SER A 112 1.46 8.18 0.17
N ASN A 113 1.19 9.48 0.14
CA ASN A 113 2.23 10.51 0.25
C ASN A 113 3.04 10.39 1.56
N SER A 114 2.38 10.04 2.67
CA SER A 114 3.07 9.80 3.94
C SER A 114 3.95 8.56 3.88
N GLN A 115 3.47 7.47 3.28
CA GLN A 115 4.25 6.24 3.09
C GLN A 115 5.46 6.52 2.19
N MET A 116 5.31 7.23 1.08
CA MET A 116 6.44 7.56 0.20
C MET A 116 7.56 8.31 0.93
N ARG A 117 7.21 9.29 1.78
CA ARG A 117 8.20 10.03 2.59
C ARG A 117 8.92 9.14 3.61
N ASP A 118 8.25 8.11 4.09
CA ASP A 118 8.76 7.16 5.08
C ASP A 118 9.27 5.85 4.45
N SER A 119 9.53 5.85 3.13
CA SER A 119 9.97 4.67 2.38
C SER A 119 9.04 3.46 2.54
N GLY A 120 7.73 3.72 2.66
CA GLY A 120 6.67 2.74 2.80
C GLY A 120 5.86 2.52 1.52
N ALA A 121 5.24 1.35 1.44
CA ALA A 121 4.37 0.95 0.34
C ALA A 121 3.31 -0.06 0.79
N TYR A 122 2.21 -0.12 0.05
CA TYR A 122 1.25 -1.20 0.13
C TYR A 122 1.54 -2.22 -0.96
N PHE A 123 1.58 -3.48 -0.55
CA PHE A 123 1.69 -4.64 -1.40
C PHE A 123 0.38 -5.42 -1.32
N MET A 124 -0.08 -5.95 -2.45
CA MET A 124 -1.31 -6.72 -2.53
C MET A 124 -1.06 -8.05 -3.22
N GLU A 125 -1.84 -9.06 -2.84
CA GLU A 125 -1.81 -10.37 -3.49
C GLU A 125 -2.00 -10.23 -5.01
N LYS A 126 -1.05 -10.77 -5.78
CA LYS A 126 -1.00 -10.65 -7.25
C LYS A 126 -2.13 -11.41 -7.93
N TYR A 127 -2.42 -12.62 -7.45
CA TYR A 127 -3.40 -13.55 -8.01
C TYR A 127 -3.92 -14.49 -6.92
N SER A 128 -5.12 -15.03 -7.11
CA SER A 128 -5.68 -16.08 -6.25
C SER A 128 -5.12 -17.46 -6.61
N ARG A 129 -5.31 -18.46 -5.73
CA ARG A 129 -4.95 -19.86 -6.02
C ARG A 129 -5.61 -20.38 -7.30
N LYS A 130 -6.85 -19.98 -7.55
CA LYS A 130 -7.60 -20.33 -8.78
C LYS A 130 -6.91 -19.76 -10.02
N GLN A 131 -6.59 -18.46 -10.01
CA GLN A 131 -5.90 -17.80 -11.12
C GLN A 131 -4.49 -18.36 -11.37
N TYR A 132 -3.80 -18.80 -10.32
CA TYR A 132 -2.52 -19.49 -10.47
C TYR A 132 -2.70 -20.84 -11.17
N ALA A 133 -3.67 -21.66 -10.74
CA ALA A 133 -3.95 -22.96 -11.34
C ALA A 133 -4.36 -22.83 -12.81
N GLU A 134 -5.26 -21.89 -13.13
CA GLU A 134 -5.68 -21.58 -14.50
C GLU A 134 -4.48 -21.20 -15.39
N TYR A 135 -3.56 -20.36 -14.88
CA TYR A 135 -2.35 -19.99 -15.63
C TYR A 135 -1.43 -21.18 -15.88
N VAL A 136 -1.20 -22.02 -14.88
CA VAL A 136 -0.32 -23.19 -14.99
C VAL A 136 -0.92 -24.23 -15.96
N GLU A 137 -2.23 -24.44 -15.93
CA GLU A 137 -2.94 -25.34 -16.85
C GLU A 137 -2.87 -24.84 -18.30
N GLU A 138 -3.03 -23.53 -18.53
CA GLU A 138 -2.99 -22.93 -19.86
C GLU A 138 -1.55 -22.89 -20.43
N PHE A 139 -0.59 -22.37 -19.66
CA PHE A 139 0.76 -22.08 -20.14
C PHE A 139 1.81 -23.13 -19.78
N HIS A 140 1.46 -24.16 -19.00
CA HIS A 140 2.34 -25.24 -18.55
C HIS A 140 3.63 -24.75 -17.87
N LYS A 141 3.56 -23.58 -17.21
CA LYS A 141 4.69 -22.93 -16.53
C LYS A 141 4.22 -22.07 -15.37
N GLU A 142 5.11 -21.76 -14.44
CA GLU A 142 4.81 -20.84 -13.34
C GLU A 142 4.59 -19.41 -13.86
N PRO A 143 3.68 -18.64 -13.23
CA PRO A 143 3.46 -17.26 -13.62
C PRO A 143 4.70 -16.40 -13.39
N PRO A 144 5.07 -15.56 -14.37
CA PRO A 144 6.24 -14.70 -14.26
C PRO A 144 6.04 -13.62 -13.18
N PRO A 145 7.11 -12.95 -12.70
CA PRO A 145 7.02 -11.99 -11.60
C PRO A 145 6.08 -10.80 -11.85
N ASP A 146 5.86 -10.44 -13.11
CA ASP A 146 4.98 -9.37 -13.56
C ASP A 146 3.50 -9.79 -13.66
N PHE A 147 3.17 -11.09 -13.60
CA PHE A 147 1.79 -11.55 -13.59
C PHE A 147 1.07 -11.14 -12.30
N ARG A 148 0.22 -10.12 -12.38
CA ARG A 148 -0.47 -9.51 -11.23
C ARG A 148 -1.91 -9.04 -11.53
N PRO A 149 -2.77 -9.91 -12.08
CA PRO A 149 -4.10 -9.53 -12.55
C PRO A 149 -4.95 -8.82 -11.49
N LYS A 150 -4.87 -9.20 -10.21
CA LYS A 150 -5.63 -8.54 -9.13
C LYS A 150 -5.16 -7.11 -8.86
N ILE A 151 -3.86 -6.86 -8.96
CA ILE A 151 -3.28 -5.53 -8.75
C ILE A 151 -3.66 -4.61 -9.91
N ASP A 152 -3.57 -5.12 -11.14
CA ASP A 152 -3.87 -4.33 -12.33
C ASP A 152 -5.36 -3.97 -12.38
N ALA A 153 -6.25 -4.94 -12.11
CA ALA A 153 -7.68 -4.68 -11.95
C ALA A 153 -7.96 -3.69 -10.82
N ALA A 154 -7.24 -3.79 -9.68
CA ALA A 154 -7.41 -2.85 -8.59
C ALA A 154 -7.02 -1.43 -9.00
N ARG A 155 -5.89 -1.26 -9.71
CA ARG A 155 -5.42 0.04 -10.20
C ARG A 155 -6.37 0.65 -11.22
N GLU A 156 -6.94 -0.15 -12.13
CA GLU A 156 -7.91 0.31 -13.11
C GLU A 156 -9.16 0.89 -12.44
N GLN A 157 -9.65 0.25 -11.37
CA GLN A 157 -10.78 0.76 -10.59
C GLN A 157 -10.45 2.01 -9.76
N LEU A 158 -9.19 2.22 -9.38
CA LEU A 158 -8.77 3.41 -8.63
C LEU A 158 -8.78 4.67 -9.50
N GLY A 159 -8.61 4.54 -10.82
CA GLY A 159 -8.69 5.65 -11.75
C GLY A 159 -7.99 5.37 -13.07
N ARG A 160 -8.16 6.31 -14.01
CA ARG A 160 -7.50 6.26 -15.31
C ARG A 160 -6.09 6.85 -15.20
N PHE A 161 -5.11 6.02 -14.88
CA PHE A 161 -3.71 6.43 -14.75
C PHE A 161 -2.91 6.34 -16.06
N THR A 162 -3.46 5.69 -17.09
CA THR A 162 -2.81 5.48 -18.41
C THR A 162 -2.64 6.75 -19.24
N VAL A 163 -3.33 7.84 -18.89
CA VAL A 163 -3.34 9.10 -19.66
C VAL A 163 -2.38 10.15 -19.06
N MET A 164 -1.59 9.79 -18.04
CA MET A 164 -0.71 10.75 -17.36
C MET A 164 0.69 10.78 -17.98
N GLU A 165 1.17 11.98 -18.30
CA GLU A 165 2.46 12.20 -18.98
C GLU A 165 3.69 11.90 -18.12
N SER A 166 3.59 11.99 -16.79
CA SER A 166 4.76 11.83 -15.91
C SER A 166 4.54 10.85 -14.75
N ILE A 167 5.52 9.97 -14.54
CA ILE A 167 5.52 8.96 -13.47
C ILE A 167 5.35 9.60 -12.08
N PRO A 168 6.02 10.72 -11.73
CA PRO A 168 5.83 11.35 -10.42
C PRO A 168 4.39 11.86 -10.22
N LYS A 169 3.76 12.43 -11.26
CA LYS A 169 2.37 12.90 -11.20
C LYS A 169 1.41 11.73 -11.04
N LEU A 170 1.65 10.63 -11.77
CA LEU A 170 0.91 9.38 -11.63
C LEU A 170 0.99 8.85 -10.20
N MET A 171 2.19 8.74 -9.64
CA MET A 171 2.41 8.26 -8.28
C MET A 171 1.73 9.15 -7.24
N ALA A 172 1.83 10.47 -7.38
CA ALA A 172 1.16 11.42 -6.49
C ALA A 172 -0.38 11.29 -6.54
N ARG A 173 -0.95 11.08 -7.73
CA ARG A 173 -2.41 10.89 -7.91
C ARG A 173 -2.88 9.54 -7.38
N LEU A 174 -2.15 8.47 -7.69
CA LEU A 174 -2.41 7.14 -7.13
C LEU A 174 -2.36 7.19 -5.61
N GLY A 175 -1.39 7.90 -5.03
CA GLY A 175 -1.23 8.05 -3.59
C GLY A 175 -2.41 8.70 -2.87
N GLN A 176 -3.22 9.51 -3.56
CA GLN A 176 -4.46 10.08 -2.99
C GLN A 176 -5.47 8.98 -2.61
N CYS A 177 -5.48 7.85 -3.32
CA CYS A 177 -6.36 6.73 -3.02
C CYS A 177 -5.97 6.00 -1.72
N PHE A 178 -4.71 6.12 -1.30
CA PHE A 178 -4.14 5.46 -0.13
C PHE A 178 -4.13 6.34 1.13
N THR A 179 -4.61 7.58 1.04
CA THR A 179 -4.77 8.48 2.19
C THR A 179 -5.86 7.97 3.12
N GLN A 180 -5.55 7.96 4.41
CA GLN A 180 -6.51 7.59 5.46
C GLN A 180 -7.67 8.58 5.45
N SER A 181 -8.89 8.06 5.45
CA SER A 181 -10.10 8.87 5.39
C SER A 181 -11.24 8.12 6.03
N LYS A 182 -12.03 8.80 6.86
CA LYS A 182 -13.27 8.21 7.40
C LYS A 182 -14.27 8.04 6.24
N LYS A 183 -14.89 6.86 6.16
CA LYS A 183 -15.93 6.62 5.15
C LYS A 183 -17.14 7.48 5.49
N THR A 184 -17.58 8.30 4.53
CA THR A 184 -18.84 9.04 4.65
C THR A 184 -20.00 8.14 4.24
N THR A 185 -21.11 8.25 4.96
CA THR A 185 -22.34 7.47 4.70
C THR A 185 -23.22 8.10 3.61
N ILE A 186 -22.95 9.34 3.23
CA ILE A 186 -23.79 10.12 2.30
C ILE A 186 -23.15 10.09 0.91
N PRO A 187 -23.65 9.29 -0.04
CA PRO A 187 -23.19 9.34 -1.42
C PRO A 187 -23.68 10.64 -2.08
N ILE A 188 -22.76 11.42 -2.63
CA ILE A 188 -23.08 12.64 -3.38
C ILE A 188 -23.49 12.25 -4.81
N LYS A 189 -24.75 12.52 -5.17
CA LYS A 189 -25.29 12.32 -6.52
C LYS A 189 -24.71 13.34 -7.50
N ARG A 190 -24.74 13.03 -8.79
CA ARG A 190 -24.26 13.94 -9.87
C ARG A 190 -24.95 15.30 -9.86
N SER A 191 -26.21 15.37 -9.42
CA SER A 191 -26.96 16.62 -9.28
C SER A 191 -26.54 17.47 -8.08
N GLN A 192 -25.80 16.90 -7.11
CA GLN A 192 -25.42 17.56 -5.86
C GLN A 192 -24.05 18.23 -5.93
N TYR A 193 -23.37 18.18 -7.08
CA TYR A 193 -22.12 18.93 -7.28
C TYR A 193 -22.04 19.50 -8.68
N LYS A 194 -21.42 20.68 -8.78
CA LYS A 194 -21.14 21.35 -10.04
C LYS A 194 -19.63 21.35 -10.27
N LYS A 195 -19.20 21.04 -11.49
CA LYS A 195 -17.85 21.35 -11.95
C LYS A 195 -17.87 22.76 -12.54
N SER A 196 -17.04 23.64 -12.03
CA SER A 196 -16.84 24.99 -12.56
C SER A 196 -15.39 25.17 -12.98
N PHE A 197 -15.14 26.23 -13.75
CA PHE A 197 -13.79 26.66 -14.07
C PHE A 197 -13.09 27.21 -12.82
N ASP A 198 -11.76 27.16 -12.82
CA ASP A 198 -10.96 27.80 -11.79
C ASP A 198 -11.20 29.31 -11.81
N ILE A 199 -11.15 29.94 -10.64
CA ILE A 199 -11.28 31.39 -10.52
C ILE A 199 -9.96 32.00 -10.97
N ILE A 200 -9.97 32.76 -12.06
CA ILE A 200 -8.80 33.45 -12.61
C ILE A 200 -8.92 34.94 -12.26
N GLY A 201 -8.00 35.44 -11.43
CA GLY A 201 -7.86 36.86 -11.10
C GLY A 201 -8.69 37.33 -9.91
N GLY A 202 -7.99 37.72 -8.84
CA GLY A 202 -8.45 38.75 -7.92
C GLY A 202 -7.68 40.02 -8.28
N SER A 203 -8.34 41.03 -8.82
CA SER A 203 -7.73 42.34 -8.94
C SER A 203 -7.51 42.89 -7.53
N ASN A 204 -6.29 42.82 -7.01
CA ASN A 204 -5.91 43.74 -5.95
C ASN A 204 -6.11 45.14 -6.55
N GLN A 205 -6.98 45.97 -5.96
CA GLN A 205 -7.10 47.39 -6.35
C GLN A 205 -5.80 48.21 -6.11
N LYS A 206 -4.67 47.54 -5.80
CA LYS A 206 -3.35 48.14 -5.58
C LYS A 206 -2.16 47.39 -6.20
N GLY A 207 -2.36 46.33 -6.98
CA GLY A 207 -1.28 45.39 -7.30
C GLY A 207 -1.02 44.41 -6.15
#